data_AF-A0A2S0M4L7-F1
#
_entry.id   AF-A0A2S0M4L7-F1
#
_cell.length_a   1.000
_cell.length_b   1.000
_cell.length_c   1.000
_cell.angle_alpha   90.00
_cell.angle_beta   90.00
_cell.angle_gamma   90.00
#
_symmetry.space_group_name_H-M   'P 1'
#
loop_
_entity.id
_entity.type
_entity.pdbx_description
1 polymer ?
#
loop_
_entity_poly.entity_id
_entity_poly.type
_entity_poly.pdbx_seq_one_letter_code
_entity_poly.pdbx_strand_id
1 'polypeptide(L)' 'MKHYNEYVDNCGRHYKAIPMFSGDPYTLCYYREKTGGWHRMKQLMVRTTLAEARKDLDEYAAKKSWTGIA' A
#
# COMPACT_ATOMS: atom_id res chain seq x y z
N MET A 1 -1.92 -12.78 -11.37
CA MET A 1 -1.07 -11.60 -11.08
C MET A 1 -0.19 -11.93 -9.89
N LYS A 2 1.08 -11.53 -9.88
CA LYS A 2 1.93 -11.66 -8.69
C LYS A 2 1.52 -10.56 -7.71
N HIS A 3 1.15 -10.93 -6.50
CA HIS A 3 0.92 -10.00 -5.40
C HIS A 3 2.25 -9.68 -4.75
N TYR A 4 2.58 -8.40 -4.63
CA TYR A 4 3.76 -7.96 -3.90
C TYR A 4 3.35 -7.48 -2.51
N ASN A 5 4.23 -7.68 -1.52
CA ASN A 5 3.96 -7.19 -0.17
C ASN A 5 4.13 -5.68 -0.07
N GLU A 6 5.00 -5.14 -0.91
CA GLU A 6 5.37 -3.73 -0.94
C GLU A 6 5.63 -3.28 -2.39
N TYR A 7 5.40 -2.00 -2.64
CA TYR A 7 5.73 -1.34 -3.89
C TYR A 7 6.58 -0.11 -3.64
N VAL A 8 7.46 0.20 -4.57
CA VAL A 8 8.25 1.42 -4.57
C VAL A 8 7.95 2.25 -5.80
N ASP A 9 7.66 3.54 -5.60
CA ASP A 9 7.50 4.49 -6.68
C ASP A 9 8.85 4.96 -7.26
N ASN A 10 8.79 5.70 -8.36
CA ASN A 10 9.99 6.23 -9.02
C ASN A 10 10.79 7.22 -8.16
N CYS A 11 10.23 7.72 -7.04
CA CYS A 11 10.91 8.59 -6.09
C CYS A 11 11.52 7.81 -4.91
N GLY A 12 11.45 6.48 -4.90
CA GLY A 12 11.91 5.64 -3.79
C GLY A 12 10.94 5.57 -2.61
N ARG A 13 9.68 6.03 -2.75
CA ARG A 13 8.70 5.93 -1.66
C ARG A 13 8.11 4.54 -1.63
N HIS A 14 8.05 3.98 -0.44
CA HIS A 14 7.51 2.65 -0.19
C HIS A 14 6.00 2.70 0.08
N TYR A 15 5.27 1.71 -0.42
CA TYR A 15 3.82 1.60 -0.34
C TYR A 15 3.42 0.18 0.03
N LYS A 16 2.53 0.01 1.00
CA LYS A 16 2.02 -1.30 1.40
C LYS A 16 0.60 -1.25 1.96
N ALA A 17 -0.09 -2.38 1.94
CA ALA A 17 -1.35 -2.56 2.65
C ALA A 17 -1.09 -2.84 4.14
N ILE A 18 -1.66 -2.03 5.03
CA ILE A 18 -1.46 -2.12 6.49
C ILE A 18 -2.83 -2.18 7.18
N PRO A 19 -3.01 -3.02 8.21
CA PRO A 19 -4.18 -2.96 9.08
C PRO A 19 -4.20 -1.65 9.88
N MET A 20 -5.36 -0.98 9.97
CA MET A 20 -5.49 0.27 10.72
C MET A 20 -5.59 0.06 12.24
N PHE A 21 -6.22 -1.03 12.68
CA PHE A 21 -6.31 -1.46 14.08
C PHE A 21 -5.73 -2.87 14.24
N SER A 22 -6.02 -3.56 15.34
CA SER A 22 -5.58 -4.93 15.67
C SER A 22 -6.10 -6.03 14.72
N GLY A 23 -6.02 -5.83 13.42
CA GLY A 23 -6.42 -6.79 12.39
C GLY A 23 -7.19 -6.16 11.24
N ASP A 24 -8.15 -5.27 11.54
CA ASP A 24 -9.06 -4.70 10.55
C ASP A 24 -9.54 -3.29 10.92
N PRO A 25 -9.86 -2.44 9.95
CA PRO A 25 -9.82 -2.68 8.49
C PRO A 25 -8.46 -2.34 7.87
N TYR A 26 -8.20 -2.77 6.63
CA TYR A 26 -6.93 -2.56 5.91
C TYR A 26 -6.96 -1.32 5.00
N THR A 27 -5.84 -0.62 4.91
CA THR A 27 -5.68 0.53 4.01
C THR A 27 -4.31 0.56 3.37
N LEU A 28 -4.19 1.24 2.24
CA LEU A 28 -2.89 1.50 1.62
C LEU A 28 -2.20 2.65 2.35
N CYS A 29 -0.95 2.42 2.71
CA CYS A 29 -0.10 3.41 3.35
C CYS A 29 1.17 3.62 2.53
N TYR A 30 1.72 4.82 2.61
CA TYR A 30 3.04 5.14 2.10
C TYR A 30 3.98 5.43 3.28
N TYR A 31 5.25 5.06 3.15
CA TYR A 31 6.27 5.39 4.13
C TYR A 31 6.76 6.81 3.91
N ARG A 32 6.81 7.60 4.98
CA ARG A 32 7.33 8.96 4.95
C ARG A 32 8.57 9.03 5.84
N GLU A 33 9.73 8.93 5.21
CA GLU A 33 11.04 8.93 5.88
C GLU A 33 11.22 10.12 6.82
N LYS A 34 10.83 11.33 6.39
CA LYS A 34 10.93 12.57 7.20
C LYS A 34 10.24 12.48 8.57
N THR A 35 9.21 11.65 8.69
CA THR A 35 8.43 11.47 9.93
C THR A 35 8.62 10.08 10.55
N GLY A 36 9.42 9.21 9.93
CA GLY A 36 9.68 7.84 10.40
C GLY A 36 8.45 6.96 10.51
N GLY A 37 7.43 7.15 9.66
CA GLY A 37 6.12 6.50 9.85
C GLY A 37 5.37 6.17 8.57
N TRP A 38 4.40 5.26 8.70
CA TRP A 38 3.46 4.91 7.64
C TRP A 38 2.26 5.84 7.69
N HIS A 39 1.92 6.42 6.55
CA HIS A 39 0.82 7.36 6.41
C HIS A 39 -0.23 6.81 5.46
N ARG A 40 -1.49 6.83 5.90
CA ARG A 40 -2.61 6.37 5.09
C ARG A 40 -2.79 7.22 3.83
N MET A 41 -3.06 6.55 2.71
CA MET A 41 -3.51 7.18 1.48
C MET A 41 -5.02 7.48 1.58
N LYS A 42 -5.37 8.71 1.97
CA LYS A 42 -6.78 9.13 2.19
C LYS A 42 -7.69 9.00 0.95
N GLN A 43 -7.10 9.03 -0.25
CA GLN A 43 -7.84 8.94 -1.51
C GLN A 43 -8.31 7.52 -1.86
N LEU A 44 -7.82 6.49 -1.15
CA LEU A 44 -8.16 5.10 -1.40
C LEU A 44 -9.14 4.59 -0.33
N MET A 45 -10.03 3.71 -0.78
CA MET A 45 -10.99 3.05 0.09
C MET A 45 -10.27 2.16 1.09
N VAL A 46 -10.87 2.04 2.28
CA VAL A 46 -10.45 1.07 3.27
C VAL A 46 -11.14 -0.24 2.94
N ARG A 47 -10.44 -1.36 3.09
CA ARG A 47 -10.96 -2.70 2.80
C ARG A 47 -11.09 -3.51 4.07
N THR A 48 -12.03 -4.44 4.08
CA THR A 48 -12.28 -5.36 5.19
C THR A 48 -11.35 -6.56 5.18
N THR A 49 -10.58 -6.75 4.11
CA THR A 49 -9.61 -7.85 4.01
C THR A 49 -8.28 -7.37 3.46
N LEU A 50 -7.20 -8.04 3.88
CA LEU A 50 -5.86 -7.80 3.33
C LEU A 50 -5.81 -8.09 1.83
N ALA A 51 -6.53 -9.10 1.36
CA ALA A 51 -6.54 -9.49 -0.05
C ALA A 51 -7.11 -8.39 -0.94
N GLU A 52 -8.23 -7.76 -0.53
CA GLU A 52 -8.81 -6.63 -1.25
C GLU A 52 -7.87 -5.41 -1.22
N ALA A 53 -7.25 -5.11 -0.08
CA ALA A 53 -6.31 -3.99 0.02
C ALA A 53 -5.05 -4.22 -0.83
N ARG A 54 -4.56 -5.46 -0.92
CA ARG A 54 -3.46 -5.83 -1.81
C ARG A 54 -3.85 -5.71 -3.28
N LYS A 55 -5.05 -6.16 -3.65
CA LYS A 55 -5.56 -6.00 -5.01
C LYS A 55 -5.63 -4.53 -5.42
N ASP A 56 -6.16 -3.67 -4.55
CA ASP A 56 -6.18 -2.22 -4.78
C ASP A 56 -4.75 -1.64 -4.94
N LEU A 57 -3.80 -2.12 -4.13
CA LEU A 57 -2.39 -1.72 -4.21
C LEU A 57 -1.75 -2.15 -5.53
N ASP A 58 -1.98 -3.38 -5.96
CA ASP A 58 -1.46 -3.91 -7.23
C ASP A 58 -2.03 -3.13 -8.42
N GLU A 59 -3.34 -2.84 -8.41
CA GLU A 59 -4.01 -2.04 -9.45
C GLU A 59 -3.48 -0.60 -9.49
N TYR A 60 -3.29 0.00 -8.31
CA TYR A 60 -2.75 1.35 -8.19
C TYR A 60 -1.30 1.42 -8.66
N ALA A 61 -0.48 0.45 -8.25
CA ALA A 61 0.90 0.29 -8.66
C ALA A 61 1.03 0.09 -10.18
N ALA A 62 0.20 -0.77 -10.77
CA ALA A 62 0.17 -1.00 -12.22
C ALA A 62 -0.16 0.29 -12.98
N LYS A 63 -1.17 1.04 -12.52
CA LYS A 63 -1.55 2.34 -13.12
C LYS A 63 -0.44 3.39 -13.05
N LYS A 64 0.38 3.33 -12.01
CA LYS A 64 1.49 4.27 -11.78
C LYS A 64 2.86 3.76 -12.22
N SER A 65 2.91 2.54 -12.77
CA SER A 65 4.16 1.87 -13.15
C SER A 65 5.16 1.74 -11.99
N TRP A 66 4.66 1.43 -10.79
CA TRP A 66 5.51 1.19 -9.62
C TRP A 66 6.16 -0.19 -9.66
N THR A 67 7.29 -0.33 -8.96
CA THR A 67 8.05 -1.58 -8.89
C THR A 67 7.64 -2.38 -7.66
N GLY A 68 7.19 -3.62 -7.85
CA GLY A 68 6.85 -4.53 -6.75
C GLY A 68 8.09 -5.13 -6.10
N ILE A 69 8.10 -5.19 -4.77
CA ILE A 69 9.13 -5.81 -3.94
C ILE A 69 8.53 -7.05 -3.29
N ALA A 70 9.18 -8.19 -3.48
CA ALA A 70 8.76 -9.49 -2.96
C ALA A 70 9.09 -9.63 -1.47
#